data_AF-A0A9R0RYL0-F1
#
_entry.id   AF-A0A9R0RYL0-F1
#
_cell.length_a   1.000
_cell.length_b   1.000
_cell.length_c   1.000
_cell.angle_alpha   90.00
_cell.angle_beta   90.00
_cell.angle_gamma   90.00
#
_symmetry.space_group_name_H-M   'P 1'
#
loop_
_entity.id
_entity.type
_entity.pdbx_description
1 polymer ?
#
loop_
_entity_poly.entity_id
_entity_poly.type
_entity_poly.pdbx_seq_one_letter_code
_entity_poly.pdbx_strand_id
1 'polypeptide(L)'
;MAESAVAAVLSKFGELAASEAKILLEVGDNMMLLRDRLEWLQAFIRDADRKRRTGTDGLTRVWVRQTRDVAFEAEDALDEFFYEVGTEVF
;
A
#
# COMPACT_ATOMS: atom_id res chain seq x y z
N MET A 1 -34.46 -24.24 -21.27
CA MET A 1 -34.02 -24.51 -19.88
C MET A 1 -32.50 -24.49 -19.74
N ALA A 2 -31.72 -25.13 -20.62
CA ALA A 2 -30.26 -25.03 -20.61
C ALA A 2 -29.75 -23.61 -20.93
N GLU A 3 -30.31 -22.96 -21.95
CA GLU A 3 -29.93 -21.60 -22.35
C GLU A 3 -30.14 -20.56 -21.23
N SER A 4 -31.29 -20.62 -20.54
CA SER A 4 -31.57 -19.77 -19.39
C SER A 4 -30.63 -20.03 -18.21
N ALA A 5 -30.18 -21.27 -18.02
CA ALA A 5 -29.20 -21.60 -16.99
C ALA A 5 -27.80 -21.03 -17.34
N VAL A 6 -27.38 -21.16 -18.60
CA VAL A 6 -26.13 -20.58 -19.09
C VAL A 6 -26.15 -19.05 -18.99
N ALA A 7 -27.25 -18.40 -19.39
CA ALA A 7 -27.42 -16.95 -19.27
C ALA A 7 -27.31 -16.49 -17.81
N ALA A 8 -27.90 -17.22 -16.87
CA ALA A 8 -27.81 -16.90 -15.45
C ALA A 8 -26.37 -17.02 -14.92
N VAL A 9 -25.61 -18.02 -15.36
CA VAL A 9 -24.20 -18.18 -14.98
C VAL A 9 -23.34 -17.06 -15.59
N LEU A 10 -23.57 -16.69 -16.86
CA LEU A 10 -22.86 -15.58 -17.51
C LEU A 10 -23.12 -14.24 -16.81
N SER A 11 -24.35 -13.99 -16.35
CA SER A 11 -24.66 -12.78 -15.56
C SER A 11 -23.85 -12.74 -14.27
N LYS A 12 -23.86 -13.84 -13.50
CA LYS A 12 -23.09 -13.94 -12.24
C LYS A 12 -21.60 -13.80 -12.47
N PHE A 13 -21.08 -14.37 -13.55
CA PHE A 13 -19.68 -14.22 -13.94
C PHE A 13 -19.34 -12.76 -14.25
N GLY A 14 -20.19 -12.06 -15.00
CA GLY A 14 -20.00 -10.63 -15.30
C GLY A 14 -20.02 -9.77 -14.03
N GLU A 15 -20.93 -10.04 -13.09
CA GLU A 15 -20.98 -9.37 -11.79
C GLU A 15 -19.71 -9.61 -10.97
N LEU A 16 -19.23 -10.85 -10.91
CA LEU A 16 -17.98 -11.20 -10.22
C LEU A 16 -16.79 -10.48 -10.84
N ALA A 17 -16.64 -10.55 -12.16
CA ALA A 17 -15.54 -9.91 -12.88
C ALA A 17 -15.53 -8.38 -12.69
N ALA A 18 -16.71 -7.74 -12.69
CA ALA A 18 -16.82 -6.31 -12.41
C ALA A 18 -16.42 -5.96 -10.97
N SER A 19 -16.82 -6.80 -10.01
CA SER A 19 -16.44 -6.64 -8.60
C SER A 19 -14.93 -6.78 -8.40
N GLU A 20 -14.30 -7.79 -8.99
CA GLU A 20 -12.85 -8.00 -8.92
C GLU A 20 -12.09 -6.86 -9.59
N ALA A 21 -12.53 -6.40 -10.77
CA ALA A 21 -11.91 -5.27 -11.47
C ALA A 21 -11.95 -3.99 -10.63
N LYS A 22 -13.07 -3.73 -9.94
CA LYS A 22 -13.18 -2.58 -9.03
C LYS A 22 -12.17 -2.69 -7.87
N ILE A 23 -12.07 -3.85 -7.23
CA ILE A 23 -11.11 -4.08 -6.14
C ILE A 23 -9.68 -3.86 -6.63
N LEU A 24 -9.33 -4.39 -7.81
CA LEU A 24 -7.98 -4.22 -8.38
C LEU A 24 -7.64 -2.74 -8.64
N LEU A 25 -8.60 -1.95 -9.12
CA LEU A 25 -8.40 -0.51 -9.29
C LEU A 25 -8.18 0.21 -7.96
N GLU A 26 -9.02 -0.07 -6.96
CA GLU A 26 -8.89 0.53 -5.62
C GLU A 26 -7.56 0.16 -4.95
N VAL A 27 -7.14 -1.11 -5.06
CA VAL A 27 -5.83 -1.56 -4.57
C VAL A 27 -4.69 -0.86 -5.32
N GLY A 28 -4.80 -0.71 -6.64
CA GLY A 28 -3.84 0.04 -7.46
C GLY A 28 -3.68 1.49 -7.01
N ASP A 29 -4.78 2.20 -6.78
CA ASP A 29 -4.77 3.58 -6.29
C ASP A 29 -4.16 3.69 -4.89
N ASN A 30 -4.49 2.76 -3.99
CA ASN A 30 -3.91 2.69 -2.66
C ASN A 30 -2.39 2.43 -2.68
N MET A 31 -1.93 1.54 -3.56
CA MET A 31 -0.50 1.27 -3.75
C MET A 31 0.26 2.51 -4.25
N MET A 32 -0.31 3.26 -5.19
CA MET A 32 0.29 4.52 -5.66
C MET A 32 0.39 5.55 -4.54
N LEU A 33 -0.68 5.71 -3.75
CA LEU A 33 -0.71 6.63 -2.62
C LEU A 33 0.32 6.25 -1.53
N LEU A 34 0.47 4.95 -1.26
CA LEU A 34 1.46 4.45 -0.30
C LEU A 34 2.88 4.76 -0.78
N ARG A 35 3.19 4.47 -2.06
CA ARG A 35 4.48 4.80 -2.67
C ARG A 35 4.80 6.30 -2.51
N ASP A 36 3.88 7.17 -2.90
CA ASP A 36 4.09 8.62 -2.85
C ASP A 36 4.34 9.09 -1.40
N ARG A 37 3.64 8.52 -0.41
CA ARG A 37 3.88 8.80 1.01
C ARG A 37 5.27 8.32 1.46
N LEU A 38 5.68 7.11 1.08
CA LEU A 38 7.00 6.58 1.42
C LEU A 38 8.12 7.43 0.81
N GLU A 39 7.95 7.93 -0.41
CA GLU A 39 8.89 8.88 -1.04
C GLU A 39 9.01 10.18 -0.21
N TRP A 40 7.90 10.72 0.29
CA TRP A 40 7.90 11.87 1.20
C TRP A 40 8.66 11.57 2.51
N LEU A 41 8.35 10.45 3.16
CA LEU A 41 9.03 10.03 4.40
C LEU A 41 10.54 9.88 4.16
N GLN A 42 10.95 9.29 3.04
CA GLN A 42 12.35 9.15 2.67
C GLN A 42 13.03 10.52 2.47
N ALA A 43 12.35 11.47 1.82
CA ALA A 43 12.86 12.84 1.65
C ALA A 43 13.06 13.54 3.01
N PHE A 44 12.13 13.38 3.95
CA PHE A 44 12.25 13.94 5.30
C PHE A 44 13.43 13.37 6.08
N ILE A 45 13.63 12.04 6.04
CA ILE A 45 14.80 11.41 6.70
C ILE A 45 16.10 11.96 6.10
N ARG A 46 16.19 12.07 4.76
CA ARG A 46 17.37 12.62 4.08
C ARG A 46 17.66 14.06 4.49
N ASP A 47 16.63 14.88 4.67
CA ASP A 47 16.80 16.26 5.15
C ASP A 47 17.27 16.30 6.61
N ALA A 48 16.69 15.48 7.48
CA ALA A 48 17.11 15.34 8.86
C ALA A 48 18.57 14.90 9.00
N ASP A 49 19.01 13.94 8.16
CA ASP A 49 20.41 13.48 8.13
C ASP A 49 21.39 14.58 7.69
N ARG A 50 20.98 15.48 6.79
CA ARG A 50 21.79 16.66 6.43
C ARG A 50 21.92 17.61 7.62
N LYS A 51 20.81 17.92 8.29
CA LYS A 51 20.76 18.80 9.47
C LYS A 51 21.54 18.24 10.66
N ARG A 52 21.69 16.92 10.75
CA ARG A 52 22.50 16.27 11.79
C ARG A 52 23.95 16.75 11.82
N ARG A 53 24.52 17.17 10.68
CA ARG A 53 25.90 17.66 10.57
C ARG A 53 26.13 19.02 11.23
N THR A 54 25.06 19.80 11.42
CA THR A 54 25.10 21.14 12.04
C THR A 54 24.55 21.16 13.47
N GLY A 55 24.11 20.00 13.98
CA GLY A 55 23.41 19.85 15.25
C GLY A 55 21.94 19.49 15.05
N THR A 56 21.47 18.41 15.69
CA THR A 56 20.07 17.96 15.59
C THR A 56 19.23 18.56 16.72
N ASP A 57 18.23 19.36 16.38
CA ASP A 57 17.26 19.84 17.37
C ASP A 57 16.31 18.73 17.86
N GLY A 58 15.61 19.00 18.97
CA GLY A 58 14.68 18.04 19.57
C GLY A 58 13.51 17.66 18.64
N LEU A 59 13.04 18.62 17.82
CA LEU A 59 11.93 18.42 16.90
C LEU A 59 12.29 17.42 15.80
N THR A 60 13.45 17.61 15.18
CA THR A 60 14.03 16.73 14.15
C THR A 60 14.18 15.31 14.68
N ARG A 61 14.61 15.15 15.94
CA ARG A 61 14.74 13.82 16.56
C ARG A 61 13.39 13.11 16.71
N VAL A 62 12.35 13.81 17.17
CA VAL A 62 11.00 13.24 17.30
C VAL A 62 10.45 12.87 15.94
N TRP A 63 10.60 13.76 14.96
CA TRP A 63 10.11 13.54 13.59
C TRP A 63 10.79 12.35 12.91
N VAL A 64 12.11 12.21 13.04
CA VAL A 64 12.82 11.03 12.50
C VAL A 64 12.32 9.74 13.15
N ARG A 65 12.07 9.74 14.46
CA ARG A 65 11.52 8.57 15.15
C ARG A 65 10.15 8.21 14.59
N GLN A 66 9.21 9.16 14.58
CA GLN A 66 7.84 8.93 14.08
C GLN A 66 7.82 8.53 12.60
N THR A 67 8.70 9.11 11.78
CA THR A 67 8.81 8.75 10.37
C THR A 67 9.24 7.30 10.18
N ARG A 68 10.15 6.80 11.04
CA ARG A 68 10.54 5.38 11.02
C ARG A 68 9.41 4.49 11.50
N ASP A 69 8.73 4.87 12.58
CA ASP A 69 7.60 4.12 13.12
C ASP A 69 6.53 3.90 12.01
N VAL A 70 6.15 4.97 11.28
CA VAL A 70 5.20 4.87 10.15
C VAL A 70 5.74 4.04 8.98
N ALA A 71 7.05 4.11 8.70
CA ALA A 71 7.63 3.29 7.64
C ALA A 71 7.57 1.78 7.98
N PHE A 72 7.77 1.41 9.24
CA PHE A 72 7.62 0.03 9.70
C PHE A 72 6.15 -0.42 9.68
N GLU A 73 5.20 0.43 10.09
CA GLU A 73 3.77 0.11 9.97
C GLU A 73 3.36 -0.13 8.50
N ALA A 74 3.95 0.61 7.56
CA ALA A 74 3.72 0.39 6.13
C ALA A 74 4.34 -0.93 5.62
N GLU A 75 5.51 -1.33 6.14
CA GLU A 75 6.14 -2.61 5.85
C GLU A 75 5.28 -3.77 6.37
N ASP A 76 4.87 -3.71 7.64
CA ASP A 76 4.00 -4.73 8.26
C ASP A 76 2.70 -4.93 7.47
N ALA A 77 2.07 -3.84 7.02
CA ALA A 77 0.84 -3.90 6.22
C ALA A 77 1.06 -4.52 4.83
N LEU A 78 2.24 -4.31 4.22
CA LEU A 78 2.59 -4.94 2.94
C LEU A 78 2.86 -6.45 3.14
N ASP A 79 3.56 -6.81 4.20
CA ASP A 79 3.84 -8.21 4.54
C ASP A 79 2.54 -8.99 4.82
N GLU A 80 1.60 -8.39 5.54
CA GLU A 80 0.27 -8.97 5.77
C GLU A 80 -0.49 -9.17 4.44
N PHE A 81 -0.46 -8.17 3.55
CA PHE A 81 -1.06 -8.29 2.22
C PHE A 81 -0.44 -9.43 1.39
N PHE A 82 0.90 -9.55 1.36
CA PHE A 82 1.57 -10.62 0.64
C PHE A 82 1.25 -12.00 1.22
N TYR A 83 1.15 -12.10 2.55
CA TYR A 83 0.74 -13.31 3.25
C TYR A 83 -0.68 -13.75 2.86
N GLU A 84 -1.64 -12.82 2.87
CA GLU A 84 -3.04 -13.11 2.53
C GLU A 84 -3.22 -13.49 1.05
N VAL A 85 -2.52 -12.80 0.14
CA VAL A 85 -2.62 -13.05 -1.31
C VAL A 85 -1.81 -14.31 -1.71
N GLY A 86 -1.03 -14.89 -0.80
CA GLY A 86 -0.22 -16.08 -1.07
C GLY A 86 0.90 -15.82 -2.09
N THR A 87 1.35 -14.57 -2.18
CA THR A 87 2.43 -14.16 -3.08
C THR A 87 3.71 -14.07 -2.25
N GLU A 88 4.40 -15.19 -2.07
CA GLU A 88 5.75 -15.16 -1.48
C GLU A 88 6.68 -14.38 -2.44
N VAL A 89 7.15 -13.20 -2.03
CA VAL A 89 8.24 -12.50 -2.71
C VAL A 89 9.54 -12.96 -2.05
N PHE A 90 10.34 -13.75 -2.78
CA PHE A 90 11.70 -14.17 -2.41
C PHE A 90 12.70 -13.00 -2.45
#